data_AF-A0A3C1GDG5-F1
#
_entry.id   AF-A0A3C1GDG5-F1
#
_cell.length_a   1.000
_cell.length_b   1.000
_cell.length_c   1.000
_cell.angle_alpha   90.00
_cell.angle_beta   90.00
_cell.angle_gamma   90.00
#
_symmetry.space_group_name_H-M   'P 1'
#
loop_
_entity.id
_entity.type
_entity.pdbx_description
1 polymer ?
#
loop_
_entity_poly.entity_id
_entity_poly.type
_entity_poly.pdbx_seq_one_letter_code
_entity_poly.pdbx_strand_id
1 'polypeptide(L)'
;MKKTGSSSVIERPAGIDPEAVYLVVTTAHRGVFGGYGRPSDAATIRLEQARMAVYWTADVGGVVGLAASGPSKGCRIGPAAPAITLRDVTAVMEATPAAVVAWEDAPWSR
;
A
#
# COMPACT_ATOMS: atom_id res chain seq x y z
N MET A 1 10.52 5.48 33.89
CA MET A 1 11.18 5.30 32.58
C MET A 1 10.10 5.26 31.50
N LYS A 2 9.74 6.41 30.92
CA LYS A 2 8.68 6.49 29.90
C LYS A 2 9.33 6.17 28.54
N LYS A 3 8.89 5.09 27.88
CA LYS A 3 9.27 4.79 26.50
C LYS A 3 8.51 5.75 25.59
N THR A 4 9.17 6.81 25.16
CA THR A 4 8.65 7.69 24.11
C THR A 4 8.68 6.91 22.80
N GLY A 5 7.50 6.63 22.25
CA GLY A 5 7.34 5.96 20.97
C GLY A 5 8.05 6.74 19.87
N SER A 6 8.98 6.08 19.20
CA SER A 6 9.59 6.59 17.97
C SER A 6 8.54 6.54 16.87
N SER A 7 7.79 7.62 16.72
CA SER A 7 6.98 7.86 15.52
C SER A 7 7.97 8.11 14.38
N SER A 8 8.40 7.05 13.69
CA SER A 8 9.13 7.18 12.44
C SER A 8 8.13 7.67 11.40
N VAL A 9 8.00 8.99 11.29
CA VAL A 9 7.25 9.64 10.23
C VAL A 9 7.92 9.23 8.92
N ILE A 10 7.24 8.40 8.13
CA ILE A 10 7.67 8.17 6.75
C ILE A 10 7.41 9.47 6.01
N GLU A 11 8.45 10.02 5.41
CA GLU A 11 8.32 11.19 4.55
C GLU A 11 7.54 10.79 3.30
N ARG A 12 6.34 11.37 3.19
CA ARG A 12 5.50 11.18 2.00
C ARG A 12 6.13 11.93 0.82
N PRO A 13 6.01 11.39 -0.41
CA PRO A 13 6.47 12.08 -1.60
C PRO A 13 5.82 13.47 -1.75
N ALA A 14 6.57 14.41 -2.34
CA ALA A 14 6.06 15.75 -2.63
C ALA A 14 4.84 15.69 -3.57
N GLY A 15 3.84 16.54 -3.31
CA GLY A 15 2.60 16.59 -4.11
C GLY A 15 1.50 15.62 -3.67
N ILE A 16 1.73 14.82 -2.63
CA ILE A 16 0.72 13.99 -1.98
C ILE A 16 0.01 14.79 -0.89
N ASP A 17 -1.29 14.56 -0.72
CA ASP A 17 -2.10 15.16 0.35
C ASP A 17 -1.44 14.90 1.73
N PRO A 18 -1.22 15.95 2.55
CA PRO A 18 -0.57 15.82 3.86
C PRO A 18 -1.35 14.99 4.89
N GLU A 19 -2.61 14.65 4.63
CA GLU A 19 -3.39 13.74 5.49
C GLU A 19 -3.52 12.34 4.89
N ALA A 20 -2.98 12.10 3.69
CA ALA A 20 -2.98 10.76 3.11
C ALA A 20 -2.02 9.83 3.87
N VAL A 21 -2.43 8.57 3.93
CA VAL A 21 -1.65 7.45 4.46
C VAL A 21 -1.49 6.39 3.37
N TYR A 22 -0.51 5.50 3.52
CA TYR A 22 -0.37 4.40 2.58
C TYR A 22 -1.41 3.32 2.86
N LEU A 23 -2.18 2.96 1.83
CA LEU A 23 -3.28 2.03 1.91
C LEU A 23 -3.00 0.83 1.01
N VAL A 24 -3.35 -0.36 1.50
CA VAL A 24 -3.49 -1.58 0.70
C VAL A 24 -4.98 -1.81 0.47
N VAL A 25 -5.39 -1.81 -0.80
CA VAL A 25 -6.79 -1.89 -1.21
C VAL A 25 -7.02 -3.15 -2.01
N THR A 26 -8.12 -3.84 -1.72
CA THR A 26 -8.60 -4.97 -2.54
C THR A 26 -9.89 -4.61 -3.25
N THR A 27 -10.11 -5.20 -4.42
CA THR A 27 -11.36 -5.06 -5.19
C THR A 27 -12.05 -6.41 -5.37
N ALA A 28 -13.34 -6.38 -5.66
CA ALA A 28 -14.14 -7.57 -6.00
C ALA A 28 -13.57 -8.34 -7.21
N HIS A 29 -12.82 -7.66 -8.07
CA HIS A 29 -12.16 -8.21 -9.27
C HIS A 29 -10.78 -8.80 -8.99
N ARG A 30 -10.49 -9.12 -7.72
CA ARG A 30 -9.22 -9.70 -7.24
C ARG A 30 -8.00 -8.78 -7.47
N GLY A 31 -8.22 -7.49 -7.68
CA GLY A 31 -7.15 -6.51 -7.72
C GLY A 31 -6.62 -6.24 -6.31
N VAL A 32 -5.30 -6.10 -6.18
CA VAL A 32 -4.63 -5.71 -4.93
C VAL A 32 -3.69 -4.56 -5.25
N PHE A 33 -3.88 -3.42 -4.58
CA PHE A 33 -3.15 -2.19 -4.87
C PHE A 33 -2.59 -1.58 -3.59
N GLY A 34 -1.39 -1.00 -3.68
CA GLY A 34 -0.77 -0.19 -2.64
C GLY A 34 -0.60 1.25 -3.12
N GLY A 35 -0.93 2.27 -2.32
CA GLY A 35 -0.70 3.68 -2.67
C GLY A 35 -1.18 4.64 -1.60
N TYR A 36 -0.91 5.94 -1.77
CA TYR A 36 -1.30 6.96 -0.81
C TYR A 36 -2.75 7.43 -1.03
N GLY A 37 -3.57 7.42 0.02
CA GLY A 37 -4.95 7.91 -0.03
C GLY A 37 -5.52 8.20 1.35
N ARG A 38 -6.80 8.59 1.39
CA ARG A 38 -7.54 8.75 2.64
C ARG A 38 -8.31 7.47 2.95
N PRO A 39 -8.26 6.94 4.19
CA PRO A 39 -9.10 5.82 4.58
C PRO A 39 -10.56 6.13 4.27
N SER A 40 -11.27 5.15 3.71
CA SER A 40 -12.67 5.29 3.36
C SER A 40 -13.35 3.92 3.31
N ASP A 41 -14.62 3.93 3.63
CA ASP A 41 -15.60 2.85 3.57
C ASP A 41 -16.44 2.91 2.27
N ALA A 42 -16.16 3.85 1.37
CA ALA A 42 -16.80 3.94 0.07
C ALA A 42 -16.37 2.82 -0.90
N ALA A 43 -17.26 2.45 -1.82
CA ALA A 43 -16.96 1.47 -2.88
C ALA A 43 -15.97 1.98 -3.94
N THR A 44 -15.52 3.24 -3.83
CA THR A 44 -14.54 3.86 -4.72
C THR A 44 -13.48 4.60 -3.91
N ILE A 45 -12.21 4.45 -4.26
CA ILE A 45 -11.11 5.14 -3.59
C ILE A 45 -10.05 5.59 -4.60
N ARG A 46 -9.52 6.80 -4.41
CA ARG A 46 -8.39 7.31 -5.18
C ARG A 46 -7.10 7.05 -4.42
N LEU A 47 -6.12 6.46 -5.10
CA LEU A 47 -4.76 6.29 -4.60
C LEU A 47 -3.79 7.05 -5.52
N GLU A 48 -2.87 7.80 -4.93
CA GLU A 48 -1.71 8.42 -5.57
C GLU A 48 -0.50 7.48 -5.44
N GLN A 49 0.43 7.54 -6.41
CA GLN A 49 1.61 6.66 -6.48
C GLN A 49 1.25 5.17 -6.35
N ALA A 50 0.14 4.78 -6.99
CA ALA A 50 -0.45 3.46 -6.82
C ALA A 50 0.33 2.39 -7.57
N ARG A 51 0.53 1.25 -6.92
CA ARG A 51 1.20 0.05 -7.45
C ARG A 51 0.25 -1.12 -7.35
N MET A 52 0.27 -2.03 -8.33
CA MET A 52 -0.49 -3.28 -8.26
C MET A 52 0.40 -4.41 -7.75
N ALA A 53 -0.08 -5.19 -6.79
CA ALA A 53 0.53 -6.49 -6.48
C ALA A 53 0.02 -7.54 -7.48
N VAL A 54 0.85 -7.87 -8.46
CA VAL A 54 0.55 -8.88 -9.48
C VAL A 54 0.70 -10.29 -8.91
N TYR A 55 1.65 -10.46 -8.00
CA TYR A 55 1.92 -11.71 -7.30
C TYR A 55 2.54 -11.42 -5.94
N TRP A 56 2.19 -12.22 -4.93
CA TRP A 56 2.85 -12.23 -3.64
C TRP A 56 3.15 -13.68 -3.23
N THR A 57 4.25 -13.87 -2.50
CA THR A 57 4.69 -15.18 -2.02
C THR A 57 3.98 -15.56 -0.72
N ALA A 58 4.01 -16.86 -0.39
CA ALA A 58 3.29 -17.39 0.77
C ALA A 58 3.83 -16.86 2.12
N ASP A 59 5.12 -16.50 2.21
CA ASP A 59 5.75 -15.92 3.41
C ASP A 59 5.15 -14.58 3.81
N VAL A 60 4.51 -13.87 2.87
CA VAL A 60 3.79 -12.63 3.16
C VAL A 60 2.56 -12.90 4.05
N GLY A 61 1.96 -14.09 3.99
CA GLY A 61 0.75 -14.39 4.77
C GLY A 61 -0.54 -13.80 4.18
N GLY A 62 -0.55 -13.53 2.87
CA GLY A 62 -1.73 -13.05 2.13
C GLY A 62 -1.86 -11.52 2.06
N VAL A 63 -3.02 -11.03 1.62
CA VAL A 63 -3.25 -9.59 1.37
C VAL A 63 -3.14 -8.73 2.63
N VAL A 64 -3.52 -9.25 3.80
CA VAL A 64 -3.36 -8.54 5.08
C VAL A 64 -1.87 -8.40 5.43
N GLY A 65 -1.06 -9.41 5.09
CA GLY A 65 0.39 -9.37 5.25
C GLY A 65 1.07 -8.28 4.41
N LEU A 66 0.55 -8.00 3.22
CA LEU A 66 1.03 -6.88 2.39
C LEU A 66 0.83 -5.51 3.07
N ALA A 67 -0.16 -5.36 3.95
CA ALA A 67 -0.33 -4.16 4.76
C ALA A 67 0.54 -4.20 6.04
N ALA A 68 0.69 -5.38 6.64
CA ALA A 68 1.42 -5.54 7.89
C ALA A 68 2.96 -5.45 7.74
N SER A 69 3.52 -6.16 6.77
CA SER A 69 4.98 -6.25 6.53
C SER A 69 5.41 -5.81 5.14
N GLY A 70 4.47 -5.67 4.20
CA GLY A 70 4.79 -5.33 2.82
C GLY A 70 5.17 -6.55 1.97
N PRO A 71 5.42 -6.33 0.67
CA PRO A 71 5.85 -7.38 -0.24
C PRO A 71 7.28 -7.84 0.07
N SER A 72 7.53 -9.15 -0.03
CA SER A 72 8.88 -9.71 0.06
C SER A 72 9.53 -9.85 -1.33
N LYS A 73 10.82 -10.24 -1.37
CA LYS A 73 11.64 -10.28 -2.60
C LYS A 73 11.06 -11.10 -3.76
N GLY A 74 10.25 -12.11 -3.46
CA GLY A 74 9.62 -12.95 -4.48
C GLY A 74 8.32 -12.38 -5.06
N CYS A 75 7.81 -11.28 -4.51
CA CYS A 75 6.61 -10.61 -5.00
C CYS A 75 6.88 -9.93 -6.34
N ARG A 76 5.81 -9.71 -7.12
CA ARG A 76 5.85 -8.92 -8.36
C ARG A 76 4.95 -7.71 -8.18
N ILE A 77 5.57 -6.57 -7.91
CA ILE A 77 4.87 -5.29 -7.73
C ILE A 77 5.05 -4.46 -8.99
N GLY A 78 3.94 -3.95 -9.54
CA GLY A 78 3.97 -3.10 -10.72
C GLY A 78 4.64 -1.75 -10.46
N PRO A 79 4.98 -1.00 -11.52
CA PRO A 79 5.47 0.37 -11.38
C PRO A 79 4.42 1.27 -10.72
N ALA A 80 4.87 2.39 -10.16
CA ALA A 80 3.96 3.40 -9.61
C ALA A 80 3.24 4.14 -10.75
N ALA A 81 1.92 4.05 -10.79
CA ALA A 81 1.09 4.97 -11.54
C ALA A 81 0.94 6.28 -10.73
N PRO A 82 0.98 7.47 -11.37
CA PRO A 82 0.82 8.73 -10.66
C PRO A 82 -0.43 8.76 -9.79
N ALA A 83 -1.55 8.28 -10.34
CA ALA A 83 -2.76 8.01 -9.57
C ALA A 83 -3.67 6.98 -10.24
N ILE A 84 -4.56 6.38 -9.44
CA ILE A 84 -5.63 5.50 -9.90
C ILE A 84 -6.89 5.75 -9.06
N THR A 85 -8.06 5.63 -9.68
CA THR A 85 -9.33 5.53 -8.96
C THR A 85 -9.84 4.11 -9.06
N LEU A 86 -9.87 3.41 -7.94
CA LEU A 86 -10.38 2.05 -7.83
C LEU A 86 -11.90 2.07 -7.63
N ARG A 87 -12.56 1.03 -8.15
CA ARG A 87 -13.99 0.76 -8.02
C ARG A 87 -14.20 -0.65 -7.49
N ASP A 88 -15.40 -0.91 -6.98
CA ASP A 88 -15.79 -2.18 -6.37
C ASP A 88 -14.81 -2.59 -5.26
N VAL A 89 -14.45 -1.61 -4.42
CA VAL A 89 -13.54 -1.79 -3.28
C VAL A 89 -14.19 -2.70 -2.25
N THR A 90 -13.43 -3.71 -1.82
CA THR A 90 -13.88 -4.71 -0.83
C THR A 90 -13.15 -4.60 0.51
N ALA A 91 -11.94 -4.05 0.51
CA ALA A 91 -11.22 -3.74 1.75
C ALA A 91 -10.23 -2.60 1.53
N VAL A 92 -10.08 -1.77 2.55
CA VAL A 92 -9.06 -0.70 2.65
C VAL A 92 -8.29 -0.94 3.96
N MET A 93 -6.98 -1.14 3.86
CA MET A 93 -6.11 -1.45 5.01
C MET A 93 -5.00 -0.42 5.09
N GLU A 94 -4.74 0.12 6.28
CA GLU A 94 -3.57 0.98 6.51
C GLU A 94 -2.30 0.14 6.55
N ALA A 95 -1.26 0.58 5.84
CA ALA A 95 0.03 -0.09 5.83
C ALA A 95 0.92 0.38 6.98
N THR A 96 1.67 -0.54 7.57
CA THR A 96 2.69 -0.18 8.56
C THR A 96 3.85 0.56 7.90
N PRO A 97 4.68 1.28 8.68
CA PRO A 97 5.82 1.96 8.10
C PRO A 97 6.80 1.06 7.35
N ALA A 98 7.07 -0.14 7.88
CA ALA A 98 7.93 -1.10 7.21
C ALA A 98 7.33 -1.58 5.88
N ALA A 99 6.00 -1.75 5.83
CA ALA A 99 5.31 -2.14 4.61
C ALA A 99 5.41 -1.06 3.53
N VAL A 100 5.27 0.22 3.88
CA VAL A 100 5.39 1.33 2.91
C VAL A 100 6.73 1.30 2.19
N VAL A 101 7.83 1.21 2.97
CA VAL A 101 9.19 1.13 2.43
C VAL A 101 9.31 -0.07 1.48
N ALA A 102 8.83 -1.25 1.90
CA ALA A 102 8.87 -2.44 1.07
C ALA A 102 8.09 -2.29 -0.24
N TRP A 103 6.93 -1.64 -0.23
CA TRP A 103 6.17 -1.36 -1.45
C TRP A 103 6.88 -0.38 -2.39
N GLU A 104 7.56 0.62 -1.85
CA GLU A 104 8.27 1.63 -2.63
C GLU A 104 9.54 1.06 -3.30
N ASP A 105 10.22 0.14 -2.63
CA ASP A 105 11.44 -0.54 -3.10
C ASP A 105 11.17 -1.75 -4.00
N ALA A 106 9.94 -2.29 -4.01
CA ALA A 106 9.60 -3.52 -4.72
C ALA A 106 9.21 -3.45 -6.22
N PRO A 107 9.25 -2.32 -6.98
CA PRO A 107 8.93 -2.35 -8.41
C PRO A 107 9.68 -3.46 -9.15
N TRP A 108 8.93 -4.31 -9.85
CA TRP A 108 9.47 -5.44 -10.59
C TRP A 108 10.24 -4.95 -11.82
N SER A 109 11.56 -5.14 -11.83
CA SER A 109 12.39 -4.93 -13.03
C SER A 109 12.20 -6.10 -14.00
N ARG A 110 11.84 -5.79 -15.24
CA ARG A 110 11.76 -6.76 -16.34
C ARG A 110 13.12 -7.19 -16.84
#